data_AF-D5AD79-F1
#
_entry.id   AF-D5AD79-F1
#
_cell.length_a   1.000
_cell.length_b   1.000
_cell.length_c   1.000
_cell.angle_alpha   90.00
_cell.angle_beta   90.00
_cell.angle_gamma   90.00
#
_symmetry.space_group_name_H-M   'P 1'
#
loop_
_entity.id
_entity.type
_entity.pdbx_description
1 polymer ?
#
loop_
_entity_poly.entity_id
_entity_poly.type
_entity_poly.pdbx_seq_one_letter_code
_entity_poly.pdbx_strand_id
1 'polypeptide(L)' 'MSSSKLGRSHRYGYVANVCVSKFARRQGIASNMLQLAVEVAKSSGVKDVFYSCKY' A
#
# COMPACT_ATOMS: atom_id res chain seq x y z
N MET A 1 34.17 -0.73 7.24
CA MET A 1 34.04 0.09 6.02
C MET A 1 32.58 0.48 5.86
N SER A 2 32.32 1.77 6.04
CA SER A 2 31.01 2.41 5.92
C SER A 2 30.63 2.46 4.45
N SER A 3 29.47 1.93 4.05
CA SER A 3 29.00 2.04 2.67
C SER A 3 27.51 2.42 2.61
N SER A 4 27.24 3.46 1.81
CA SER A 4 25.95 3.96 1.35
C SER A 4 25.07 4.75 2.34
N LYS A 5 25.58 5.90 2.79
CA LYS A 5 24.76 7.06 3.17
C LYS A 5 24.40 7.89 1.91
N LEU A 6 23.94 7.22 0.84
CA LEU A 6 23.46 7.88 -0.37
C LEU A 6 21.95 8.06 -0.20
N GLY A 7 21.54 9.29 0.13
CA GLY A 7 20.15 9.77 0.29
C GLY A 7 19.10 8.69 0.51
N ARG A 8 18.71 8.43 1.76
CA ARG A 8 17.50 7.66 2.06
C ARG A 8 16.30 8.46 1.55
N SER A 9 15.98 8.32 0.26
CA SER A 9 14.67 8.68 -0.27
C SER A 9 13.67 8.01 0.65
N HIS A 10 12.88 8.80 1.37
CA HIS A 10 11.79 8.27 2.18
C HIS A 10 10.89 7.50 1.22
N ARG A 11 11.00 6.16 1.22
CA ARG A 11 10.17 5.30 0.38
C ARG A 11 8.83 5.16 1.08
N TYR A 12 7.78 5.59 0.39
CA TYR A 12 6.40 5.41 0.81
C TYR A 12 5.64 4.64 -0.29
N GLY A 13 4.62 3.91 0.13
CA GLY A 13 3.69 3.22 -0.76
C GLY A 13 2.45 4.07 -0.99
N TYR A 14 1.92 4.06 -2.21
CA TYR A 14 0.64 4.69 -2.51
C TYR A 14 -0.26 3.70 -3.22
N VAL A 15 -1.44 3.44 -2.65
CA VAL A 15 -2.45 2.56 -3.24
C VAL A 15 -3.56 3.42 -3.85
N ALA A 16 -3.69 3.33 -5.17
CA ALA A 16 -4.71 4.01 -5.96
C ALA A 16 -5.54 2.98 -6.75
N ASN A 17 -6.66 3.45 -7.31
CA ASN A 17 -7.47 2.70 -8.27
C ASN A 17 -8.00 1.35 -7.76
N VAL A 18 -8.26 1.23 -6.45
CA VAL A 18 -8.96 0.05 -5.91
C VAL A 18 -10.44 0.18 -6.22
N CYS A 19 -10.93 -0.63 -7.16
CA CYS A 19 -12.33 -0.69 -7.51
C CYS A 19 -12.90 -2.08 -7.23
N VAL A 20 -14.05 -2.12 -6.58
CA VAL A 20 -14.82 -3.35 -6.37
C VAL A 20 -16.09 -3.29 -7.19
N SER A 21 -16.33 -4.33 -7.97
CA SER A 21 -17.57 -4.48 -8.74
C SER A 21 -18.79 -4.26 -7.84
N LYS A 22 -19.82 -3.58 -8.35
CA LYS A 22 -21.02 -3.21 -7.57
C LYS A 22 -21.65 -4.41 -6.87
N PHE A 23 -21.68 -5.56 -7.55
CA PHE A 23 -22.25 -6.82 -7.04
C PHE A 23 -21.41 -7.45 -5.92
N ALA A 24 -20.13 -7.12 -5.83
CA ALA A 24 -19.19 -7.68 -4.87
C ALA A 24 -18.86 -6.73 -3.70
N ARG A 25 -19.55 -5.57 -3.63
CA ARG A 25 -19.41 -4.62 -2.52
C ARG A 25 -19.94 -5.22 -1.22
N ARG A 26 -19.45 -4.69 -0.09
CA ARG A 26 -19.78 -5.14 1.29
C ARG A 26 -19.36 -6.58 1.60
N GLN A 27 -18.54 -7.20 0.76
CA GLN A 27 -17.92 -8.51 1.02
C GLN A 27 -16.50 -8.39 1.60
N GLY A 28 -16.07 -7.19 2.00
CA GLY A 28 -14.71 -6.97 2.55
C GLY A 28 -13.57 -7.01 1.52
N ILE A 29 -13.86 -7.17 0.23
CA ILE A 29 -12.84 -7.31 -0.83
C ILE A 29 -11.87 -6.12 -0.86
N ALA A 30 -12.37 -4.89 -0.83
CA ALA A 30 -11.51 -3.70 -0.83
C ALA A 30 -10.58 -3.67 0.38
N SER A 31 -11.09 -3.99 1.57
CA SER A 31 -10.31 -4.03 2.81
C SER A 31 -9.22 -5.11 2.75
N ASN A 32 -9.54 -6.30 2.24
CA ASN A 32 -8.56 -7.37 2.06
C ASN A 32 -7.46 -6.97 1.06
N MET A 33 -7.83 -6.32 -0.05
CA MET A 33 -6.86 -5.83 -1.03
C MET A 33 -5.94 -4.75 -0.45
N LEU A 34 -6.49 -3.82 0.34
CA LEU A 34 -5.70 -2.80 1.03
C LEU A 34 -4.77 -3.41 2.08
N GLN A 35 -5.25 -4.38 2.85
CA GLN A 35 -4.44 -5.05 3.86
C GLN A 35 -3.27 -5.82 3.22
N LEU A 36 -3.54 -6.57 2.14
CA LEU A 36 -2.50 -7.24 1.37
C LEU A 36 -1.46 -6.25 0.83
N ALA A 37 -1.89 -5.12 0.28
CA ALA A 37 -0.97 -4.09 -0.22
C ALA A 37 -0.08 -3.52 0.89
N VAL A 38 -0.62 -3.31 2.10
CA VAL A 38 0.15 -2.86 3.27
C VAL A 38 1.16 -3.92 3.69
N GLU A 39 0.79 -5.20 3.72
CA GLU A 39 1.70 -6.30 4.07
C GLU A 39 2.86 -6.43 3.08
N VAL A 40 2.57 -6.33 1.78
CA VAL A 40 3.59 -6.33 0.71
C VAL A 40 4.52 -5.12 0.80
N ALA A 41 3.99 -3.94 1.10
CA ALA A 41 4.81 -2.74 1.28
C ALA A 41 5.76 -2.89 2.49
N LYS A 42 5.24 -3.41 3.61
CA LYS A 42 6.04 -3.67 4.82
C LYS A 42 7.15 -4.70 4.55
N SER A 43 6.85 -5.80 3.86
CA SER A 43 7.87 -6.81 3.51
C SER A 43 8.93 -6.26 2.55
N SER A 44 8.59 -5.24 1.76
CA SER A 44 9.52 -4.52 0.88
C SER A 44 10.32 -3.41 1.59
N GLY A 45 10.16 -3.26 2.92
CA GLY A 45 10.87 -2.25 3.72
C GLY A 45 10.28 -0.84 3.64
N VAL A 46 9.04 -0.70 3.14
CA VAL A 46 8.31 0.57 3.12
C VAL A 46 7.58 0.76 4.45
N LYS A 47 7.81 1.90 5.10
CA LYS A 47 7.23 2.19 6.43
C LYS A 47 5.86 2.86 6.36
N ASP A 48 5.72 3.80 5.42
CA ASP A 48 4.53 4.62 5.29
C ASP A 48 3.76 4.20 4.03
N VAL A 49 2.48 3.86 4.19
CA VAL A 49 1.59 3.48 3.09
C VAL A 49 0.34 4.35 3.17
N PHE A 50 0.06 5.07 2.09
CA PHE A 50 -1.13 5.90 1.97
C PHE A 50 -2.07 5.30 0.92
N TYR A 51 -3.37 5.46 1.11
CA TYR A 51 -4.37 5.04 0.15
C TYR A 51 -5.45 6.10 0.03
N SER A 52 -6.00 6.28 -1.18
CA SER A 52 -7.12 7.20 -1.42
C SER A 52 -8.38 6.39 -1.70
N CYS A 53 -9.36 6.51 -0.81
CA CYS A 53 -10.70 5.98 -1.02
C CYS A 53 -11.57 7.07 -1.66
N LYS A 54 -12.01 6.85 -2.90
CA LYS A 54 -13.19 7.52 -3.45
C LYS A 54 -14.35 6.53 -3.37
N TYR A 55 -15.41 6.93 -2.68
CA TYR A 55 -16.61 6.12 -2.39
C TYR A 55 -17.21 5.44 -3.62
#